data_AF-A0A3Q0R1S5-F1
#
_entry.id   AF-A0A3Q0R1S5-F1
#
_cell.length_a   1.000
_cell.length_b   1.000
_cell.length_c   1.000
_cell.angle_alpha   90.00
_cell.angle_beta   90.00
_cell.angle_gamma   90.00
#
_symmetry.space_group_name_H-M   'P 1'
#
loop_
_entity.id
_entity.type
_entity.pdbx_description
1 polymer ?
#
loop_
_entity_poly.entity_id
_entity_poly.type
_entity_poly.pdbx_seq_one_letter_code
_entity_poly.pdbx_strand_id
1 'polypeptide(L)'
;METCEVTLAIRGETSPGEVFAVVGSCEALGSWSHQKAVTLHPVGDDKCRWTTTVTVPKGVVTSYRYFKGFFLESKSAGGPCQVIVNLWETHHRPRTMSPTGIEQQETDIDDGQFGLNDGINCVDSGWLTCQTEIRLRLHYSKKAPVSITKKKFKKSRFRCRLHRE
;
A
#
# COMPACT_ATOMS: atom_id res chain seq x y z
N MET A 1 -7.47 -27.06 -10.52
CA MET A 1 -8.54 -26.08 -10.26
C MET A 1 -8.69 -25.25 -11.52
N GLU A 2 -9.91 -24.96 -11.93
CA GLU A 2 -10.15 -24.09 -13.08
C GLU A 2 -9.93 -22.63 -12.67
N THR A 3 -9.27 -21.85 -13.54
CA THR A 3 -8.95 -20.45 -13.31
C THR A 3 -9.53 -19.56 -14.40
N CYS A 4 -9.69 -18.27 -14.11
CA CYS A 4 -10.08 -17.25 -15.09
C CYS A 4 -9.26 -15.98 -14.90
N GLU A 5 -9.15 -15.20 -15.97
CA GLU A 5 -8.59 -13.86 -15.91
C GLU A 5 -9.65 -12.85 -15.49
N VAL A 6 -9.29 -12.04 -14.50
CA VAL A 6 -10.11 -10.96 -13.98
C VAL A 6 -9.28 -9.69 -14.03
N THR A 7 -9.82 -8.66 -14.67
CA THR A 7 -9.24 -7.33 -14.67
C THR A 7 -9.85 -6.54 -13.53
N LEU A 8 -9.01 -6.19 -12.55
CA LEU A 8 -9.38 -5.34 -11.43
C LEU A 8 -9.07 -3.88 -11.78
N ALA A 9 -10.03 -2.99 -11.55
CA ALA A 9 -9.91 -1.57 -11.82
C ALA A 9 -10.29 -0.73 -10.60
N ILE A 10 -9.48 0.28 -10.26
CA ILE A 10 -9.80 1.29 -9.25
C ILE A 10 -9.43 2.69 -9.71
N ARG A 11 -9.95 3.69 -9.01
CA ARG A 11 -9.70 5.09 -9.25
C ARG A 11 -9.09 5.77 -8.04
N GLY A 12 -8.12 6.65 -8.26
CA GLY A 12 -7.47 7.39 -7.18
C GLY A 12 -6.19 8.09 -7.61
N GLU A 13 -5.71 8.97 -6.73
CA GLU A 13 -4.46 9.70 -6.91
C GLU A 13 -3.33 9.06 -6.10
N THR A 14 -2.13 9.08 -6.67
CA THR A 14 -0.90 8.63 -6.00
C THR A 14 0.12 9.75 -5.93
N SER A 15 0.99 9.70 -4.92
CA SER A 15 2.19 10.54 -4.86
C SER A 15 3.25 10.06 -5.88
N PRO A 16 4.24 10.89 -6.25
CA PRO A 16 5.32 10.47 -7.15
C PRO A 16 6.01 9.18 -6.66
N GLY A 17 6.08 8.15 -7.51
CA GLY A 17 6.65 6.85 -7.19
C GLY A 17 5.74 5.92 -6.37
N GLU A 18 4.59 6.40 -5.89
CA GLU A 18 3.57 5.59 -5.23
C GLU A 18 2.68 4.92 -6.29
N VAL A 19 2.36 3.65 -6.07
CA VAL A 19 1.47 2.87 -6.94
C VAL A 19 0.36 2.24 -6.12
N PHE A 20 -0.77 1.97 -6.77
CA PHE A 20 -1.78 1.09 -6.21
C PHE A 20 -1.37 -0.37 -6.34
N ALA A 21 -1.76 -1.17 -5.36
CA ALA A 21 -1.55 -2.60 -5.34
C ALA A 21 -2.71 -3.32 -4.65
N VAL A 22 -2.85 -4.61 -4.94
CA VAL A 22 -3.89 -5.47 -4.39
C VAL A 22 -3.28 -6.72 -3.76
N VAL A 23 -3.84 -7.12 -2.62
CA VAL A 23 -3.59 -8.42 -1.98
C VAL A 23 -4.91 -9.10 -1.64
N GLY A 24 -4.89 -10.42 -1.57
CA GLY A 24 -6.09 -11.18 -1.31
C GLY A 24 -5.83 -12.61 -0.87
N SER A 25 -6.91 -13.36 -0.71
CA SER A 25 -6.91 -14.69 -0.10
C SER A 25 -6.32 -15.79 -0.99
N CYS A 26 -6.30 -15.61 -2.31
CA CYS A 26 -5.73 -16.59 -3.23
C CYS A 26 -4.23 -16.38 -3.46
N GLU A 27 -3.57 -17.38 -4.02
CA GLU A 27 -2.13 -17.34 -4.31
C GLU A 27 -1.76 -16.25 -5.33
N ALA A 28 -2.57 -16.09 -6.37
CA ALA A 28 -2.37 -15.05 -7.39
C ALA A 28 -2.45 -13.62 -6.83
N LEU A 29 -3.09 -13.44 -5.67
CA LEU A 29 -3.14 -12.17 -4.94
C LEU A 29 -2.24 -12.16 -3.69
N GLY A 30 -1.23 -13.04 -3.66
CA GLY A 30 -0.19 -13.02 -2.63
C GLY A 30 -0.59 -13.58 -1.27
N SER A 31 -1.77 -14.18 -1.11
CA SER A 31 -2.23 -14.80 0.15
C SER A 31 -2.11 -13.85 1.36
N TRP A 32 -2.62 -12.63 1.20
CA TRP A 32 -2.55 -11.52 2.17
C TRP A 32 -1.12 -11.03 2.51
N SER A 33 -0.10 -11.47 1.79
CA SER A 33 1.26 -10.98 1.95
C SER A 33 1.48 -9.73 1.10
N HIS A 34 1.68 -8.57 1.74
CA HIS A 34 1.98 -7.32 1.03
C HIS A 34 3.26 -7.37 0.20
N GLN A 35 4.25 -8.24 0.56
CA GLN A 35 5.46 -8.44 -0.23
C GLN A 35 5.18 -9.18 -1.55
N LYS A 36 4.04 -9.85 -1.66
CA LYS A 36 3.57 -10.57 -2.85
C LYS A 36 2.37 -9.87 -3.50
N ALA A 37 2.15 -8.60 -3.17
CA ALA A 37 1.06 -7.82 -3.72
C ALA A 37 1.23 -7.64 -5.23
N VAL A 38 0.11 -7.61 -5.94
CA VAL A 38 0.08 -7.35 -7.38
C VAL A 38 -0.06 -5.84 -7.58
N THR A 39 0.84 -5.24 -8.34
CA THR A 39 0.78 -3.81 -8.68
C THR A 39 -0.26 -3.54 -9.76
N LEU A 40 -0.94 -2.41 -9.65
CA LEU A 40 -1.79 -1.88 -10.70
C LEU A 40 -1.02 -0.86 -11.54
N HIS A 41 -1.48 -0.65 -12.77
CA HIS A 41 -0.89 0.26 -13.74
C HIS A 41 -1.91 1.31 -14.16
N PRO A 42 -1.51 2.58 -14.32
CA PRO A 42 -2.42 3.63 -14.77
C PRO A 42 -2.86 3.37 -16.21
N VAL A 43 -4.12 3.65 -16.53
CA VAL A 43 -4.71 3.47 -17.86
C VAL A 43 -4.99 4.82 -18.50
N GLY A 44 -4.39 5.07 -19.67
CA GLY A 44 -4.51 6.33 -20.39
C GLY A 44 -3.67 7.46 -19.78
N ASP A 45 -3.88 8.68 -20.27
CA ASP A 45 -3.15 9.87 -19.81
C ASP A 45 -3.71 10.43 -18.49
N ASP A 46 -5.00 10.18 -18.23
CA ASP A 46 -5.65 10.49 -16.96
C ASP A 46 -5.24 9.45 -15.92
N LYS A 47 -4.16 9.73 -15.16
CA LYS A 47 -3.59 8.91 -14.07
C LYS A 47 -4.54 8.62 -12.89
N CYS A 48 -5.83 8.82 -13.09
CA CYS A 48 -6.88 8.59 -12.12
C CYS A 48 -7.40 7.16 -12.16
N ARG A 49 -7.28 6.41 -13.26
CA ARG A 49 -7.74 5.01 -13.35
C ARG A 49 -6.56 4.04 -13.42
N TRP A 50 -6.61 2.99 -12.61
CA TRP A 50 -5.56 2.00 -12.46
C TRP A 50 -6.12 0.59 -12.61
N THR A 51 -5.43 -0.28 -13.34
CA THR A 51 -5.88 -1.65 -13.58
C THR A 51 -4.78 -2.69 -13.43
N THR A 52 -5.17 -3.93 -13.15
CA THR A 52 -4.30 -5.11 -13.23
C THR A 52 -5.13 -6.33 -13.59
N THR A 53 -4.55 -7.27 -14.33
CA THR A 53 -5.22 -8.51 -14.69
C THR A 53 -4.59 -9.66 -13.91
N VAL A 54 -5.43 -10.43 -13.23
CA VAL A 54 -5.00 -11.53 -12.35
C VAL A 54 -5.75 -12.81 -12.69
N THR A 55 -5.03 -13.93 -12.65
CA THR A 55 -5.61 -15.26 -12.87
C THR A 55 -6.08 -15.85 -11.53
N VAL A 56 -7.38 -15.94 -11.31
CA VAL A 56 -7.96 -16.39 -10.02
C VAL A 56 -8.79 -17.67 -10.15
N PRO A 57 -9.00 -18.43 -9.05
CA PRO A 57 -9.82 -19.63 -9.08
C PRO A 57 -11.28 -19.33 -9.43
N LYS A 58 -11.86 -20.07 -10.38
CA LYS A 58 -13.29 -19.97 -10.72
C LYS A 58 -14.16 -20.59 -9.64
N GLY A 59 -15.36 -20.05 -9.46
CA GLY A 59 -16.39 -20.62 -8.56
C GLY A 59 -16.07 -20.54 -7.07
N VAL A 60 -14.98 -19.84 -6.70
CA VAL A 60 -14.55 -19.65 -5.31
C VAL A 60 -14.60 -18.17 -4.98
N VAL A 61 -15.19 -17.82 -3.83
CA VAL A 61 -15.17 -16.45 -3.33
C VAL A 61 -13.74 -16.09 -2.94
N THR A 62 -13.16 -15.12 -3.64
CA THR A 62 -11.85 -14.55 -3.34
C THR A 62 -12.04 -13.20 -2.67
N SER A 63 -11.45 -13.03 -1.49
CA SER A 63 -11.45 -11.76 -0.76
C SER A 63 -10.15 -11.00 -1.01
N TYR A 64 -10.21 -9.68 -1.13
CA TYR A 64 -9.04 -8.85 -1.41
C TYR A 64 -9.17 -7.41 -0.87
N ARG A 65 -8.05 -6.69 -0.83
CA ARG A 65 -7.95 -5.28 -0.43
C ARG A 65 -6.93 -4.54 -1.26
N TYR A 66 -7.22 -3.29 -1.55
CA TYR A 66 -6.23 -2.39 -2.14
C TYR A 66 -5.40 -1.69 -1.07
N PHE A 67 -4.20 -1.31 -1.45
CA PHE A 67 -3.37 -0.33 -0.76
C PHE A 67 -2.61 0.49 -1.78
N LYS A 68 -2.00 1.58 -1.31
CA LYS A 68 -1.00 2.32 -2.08
C LYS A 68 0.32 2.37 -1.33
N GLY A 69 1.41 2.30 -2.06
CA GLY A 69 2.74 2.18 -1.48
C GLY A 69 3.86 2.21 -2.52
N PHE A 70 5.06 1.85 -2.07
CA PHE A 70 6.28 1.88 -2.86
C PHE A 70 6.86 0.48 -2.99
N PHE A 71 7.25 0.13 -4.20
CA PHE A 71 7.90 -1.13 -4.55
C PHE A 71 9.36 -0.81 -4.88
N LEU A 72 10.25 -1.06 -3.93
CA LEU A 72 11.66 -0.70 -4.05
C LEU A 72 12.46 -1.87 -4.61
N GLU A 73 13.23 -1.60 -5.66
CA GLU A 73 14.17 -2.57 -6.20
C GLU A 73 15.18 -3.02 -5.12
N SER A 74 15.57 -4.29 -5.20
CA SER A 74 16.56 -4.83 -4.29
C SER A 74 17.92 -4.17 -4.52
N LYS A 75 18.57 -3.79 -3.41
CA LYS A 75 19.95 -3.28 -3.42
C LYS A 75 20.99 -4.33 -3.81
N SER A 76 20.63 -5.61 -3.73
CA SER A 76 21.48 -6.74 -4.14
C SER A 76 20.93 -7.37 -5.42
N ALA A 77 21.81 -7.72 -6.36
CA ALA A 77 21.41 -8.41 -7.58
C ALA A 77 20.64 -9.69 -7.25
N GLY A 78 19.38 -9.78 -7.69
CA GLY A 78 18.49 -10.93 -7.46
C GLY A 78 17.81 -11.00 -6.09
N GLY A 79 17.96 -9.99 -5.23
CA GLY A 79 17.21 -9.93 -3.97
C GLY A 79 15.73 -9.56 -4.16
N PRO A 80 14.87 -9.80 -3.16
CA PRO A 80 13.44 -9.50 -3.26
C PRO A 80 13.17 -8.00 -3.29
N CYS A 81 12.18 -7.58 -4.08
CA CYS A 81 11.62 -6.23 -4.04
C CYS A 81 11.07 -5.95 -2.63
N GLN A 82 11.35 -4.78 -2.08
CA GLN A 82 10.86 -4.37 -0.77
C GLN A 82 9.58 -3.54 -0.94
N VAL A 83 8.47 -4.01 -0.37
CA VAL A 83 7.18 -3.31 -0.41
C VAL A 83 6.95 -2.50 0.87
N ILE A 84 6.86 -1.17 0.72
CA ILE A 84 6.50 -0.23 1.78
C ILE A 84 5.06 0.22 1.56
N VAL A 85 4.17 -0.14 2.47
CA VAL A 85 2.76 0.26 2.37
C VAL A 85 2.56 1.63 3.02
N ASN A 86 1.96 2.55 2.29
CA ASN A 86 1.63 3.89 2.78
C ASN A 86 0.21 3.93 3.36
N LEU A 87 -0.80 3.53 2.58
CA LEU A 87 -2.22 3.59 2.96
C LEU A 87 -2.95 2.33 2.54
N TRP A 88 -3.75 1.76 3.43
CA TRP A 88 -4.65 0.63 3.18
C TRP A 88 -6.09 1.06 3.08
N GLU A 89 -6.90 0.31 2.33
CA GLU A 89 -8.34 0.25 2.58
C GLU A 89 -8.64 -0.51 3.89
N THR A 90 -9.37 0.13 4.79
CA THR A 90 -9.58 -0.34 6.16
C THR A 90 -11.05 -0.65 6.49
N HIS A 91 -11.93 -0.77 5.49
CA HIS A 91 -13.30 -1.25 5.73
C HIS A 91 -13.30 -2.58 6.46
N HIS A 92 -14.23 -2.80 7.39
CA HIS A 92 -14.27 -4.02 8.19
C HIS A 92 -14.34 -5.29 7.32
N ARG A 93 -15.13 -5.26 6.25
CA ARG A 93 -15.21 -6.34 5.26
C ARG A 93 -14.25 -6.06 4.10
N PRO A 94 -13.41 -7.03 3.69
CA PRO A 94 -12.64 -6.91 2.46
C PRO A 94 -13.58 -6.91 1.25
N ARG A 95 -13.08 -6.46 0.10
CA ARG A 95 -13.77 -6.62 -1.18
C ARG A 95 -13.79 -8.10 -1.55
N THR A 96 -14.77 -8.50 -2.36
CA THR A 96 -14.96 -9.90 -2.73
C THR A 96 -15.33 -10.04 -4.19
N MET A 97 -14.78 -11.05 -4.84
CA MET A 97 -15.18 -11.47 -6.18
C MET A 97 -15.44 -12.98 -6.20
N SER A 98 -16.34 -13.41 -7.06
CA SER A 98 -16.62 -14.83 -7.30
C SER A 98 -16.86 -15.04 -8.80
N PRO A 99 -15.81 -15.12 -9.61
CA PRO A 99 -15.95 -15.29 -11.05
C PRO A 99 -16.61 -16.65 -11.35
N THR A 100 -17.79 -16.62 -11.97
CA THR A 100 -18.57 -17.80 -12.38
C THR A 100 -18.52 -18.05 -13.88
N GLY A 101 -17.75 -17.25 -14.62
CA GLY A 101 -17.76 -17.17 -16.08
C GLY A 101 -17.62 -18.53 -16.80
N ILE A 102 -18.63 -18.82 -17.61
CA ILE A 102 -18.61 -19.79 -18.69
C ILE A 102 -17.62 -19.26 -19.73
N GLU A 103 -16.54 -20.01 -20.00
CA GLU A 103 -15.54 -19.84 -21.07
C GLU A 103 -15.08 -18.39 -21.44
N GLN A 104 -13.79 -18.09 -21.16
CA GLN A 104 -12.94 -17.08 -21.82
C GLN A 104 -13.35 -15.60 -21.84
N GLN A 105 -14.44 -15.19 -21.20
CA GLN A 105 -14.77 -13.77 -21.09
C GLN A 105 -13.96 -13.12 -19.94
N GLU A 106 -13.04 -12.22 -20.28
CA GLU A 106 -12.36 -11.33 -19.33
C GLU A 106 -13.41 -10.65 -18.45
N THR A 107 -13.36 -10.89 -17.14
CA THR A 107 -14.27 -10.24 -16.21
C THR A 107 -13.62 -8.94 -15.73
N ASP A 108 -14.15 -7.80 -16.15
CA ASP A 108 -13.72 -6.48 -15.68
C ASP A 108 -14.52 -6.12 -14.40
N ILE A 109 -13.80 -5.87 -13.30
CA ILE A 109 -14.34 -5.45 -12.01
C ILE A 109 -13.86 -4.02 -11.74
N ASP A 110 -14.75 -3.04 -11.95
CA ASP A 110 -14.53 -1.66 -11.51
C ASP A 110 -14.97 -1.47 -10.06
N ASP A 111 -13.98 -1.43 -9.17
CA ASP A 111 -14.13 -1.27 -7.72
C ASP A 111 -14.33 0.20 -7.29
N GLY A 112 -14.42 1.12 -8.24
CA GLY A 112 -14.70 2.53 -8.00
C GLY A 112 -13.50 3.26 -7.40
N GLN A 113 -13.74 4.13 -6.41
CA GLN A 113 -12.70 4.97 -5.82
C GLN A 113 -11.97 4.24 -4.68
N PHE A 114 -10.64 4.29 -4.66
CA PHE A 114 -9.81 3.77 -3.57
C PHE A 114 -10.26 4.35 -2.23
N GLY A 115 -10.46 3.48 -1.24
CA GLY A 115 -10.87 3.88 0.09
C GLY A 115 -12.36 4.14 0.24
N LEU A 116 -13.11 4.26 -0.85
CA LEU A 116 -14.55 4.50 -0.81
C LEU A 116 -15.30 3.20 -1.02
N ASN A 117 -16.14 2.84 -0.04
CA ASN A 117 -17.09 1.75 -0.16
C ASN A 117 -18.42 2.18 0.47
N ASP A 118 -19.54 2.01 -0.24
CA ASP A 118 -20.87 2.46 0.17
C ASP A 118 -20.93 3.94 0.65
N GLY A 119 -20.14 4.81 0.00
CA GLY A 119 -20.06 6.23 0.36
C GLY A 119 -19.20 6.53 1.60
N ILE A 120 -18.61 5.52 2.24
CA ILE A 120 -17.75 5.68 3.41
C ILE A 120 -16.28 5.55 2.98
N ASN A 121 -15.51 6.61 3.24
CA ASN A 121 -14.06 6.59 3.06
C ASN A 121 -13.37 5.95 4.28
N CYS A 122 -12.79 4.76 4.13
CA CYS A 122 -12.01 4.08 5.16
C CYS A 122 -10.62 3.77 4.63
N VAL A 123 -9.68 4.67 4.89
CA VAL A 123 -8.25 4.44 4.67
C VAL A 123 -7.47 4.75 5.92
N ASP A 124 -6.44 3.97 6.18
CA ASP A 124 -5.51 4.24 7.28
C ASP A 124 -4.07 3.97 6.83
N SER A 125 -3.13 4.63 7.49
CA SER A 125 -1.72 4.39 7.27
C SER A 125 -1.40 2.92 7.51
N GLY A 126 -0.56 2.35 6.64
CA GLY A 126 -0.03 1.02 6.88
C GLY A 126 0.67 0.91 8.22
N TRP A 127 0.54 -0.26 8.83
CA TRP A 127 1.43 -0.67 9.92
C TRP A 127 2.84 -0.74 9.33
N LEU A 128 3.87 -0.36 10.10
CA LEU A 128 5.28 -0.35 9.68
C LEU A 128 5.68 -1.69 9.02
N THR A 129 5.51 -1.83 7.70
CA THR A 129 5.77 -3.08 6.98
C THR A 129 7.25 -3.42 6.93
N CYS A 130 8.07 -2.37 6.97
CA CYS A 130 9.50 -2.44 7.17
C CYS A 130 9.84 -1.45 8.29
N GLN A 131 10.14 -1.97 9.48
CA GLN A 131 10.49 -1.16 10.64
C GLN A 131 11.73 -0.30 10.31
N THR A 132 11.52 0.99 10.01
CA THR A 132 12.60 1.97 10.01
C THR A 132 12.49 2.74 11.32
N GLU A 133 13.22 2.28 12.33
CA GLU A 133 13.27 2.98 13.61
C GLU A 133 14.32 4.09 13.55
N ILE A 134 13.88 5.35 13.69
CA ILE A 134 14.80 6.46 14.00
C ILE A 134 14.87 6.58 15.53
N ARG A 135 15.84 5.90 16.15
CA ARG A 135 16.07 5.96 17.59
C ARG A 135 17.05 7.07 17.94
N LEU A 136 16.55 8.22 18.39
CA LEU A 136 17.38 9.29 18.95
C LEU A 136 17.65 8.99 20.44
N ARG A 137 18.85 8.47 20.77
CA ARG A 137 19.28 8.25 22.15
C ARG A 137 20.29 9.32 22.59
N LEU A 138 19.94 10.06 23.64
CA LEU A 138 20.84 10.98 24.32
C LEU A 138 21.37 10.30 25.59
N HIS A 139 22.64 9.87 25.56
CA HIS A 139 23.28 9.25 26.72
C HIS A 139 23.80 10.30 27.70
N TYR A 140 23.96 9.88 28.97
CA TYR A 140 24.66 10.69 29.96
C TYR A 140 26.09 10.98 29.51
N SER A 141 26.53 12.22 29.70
CA SER A 141 27.89 12.69 29.42
C SER A 141 28.27 13.77 30.42
N LYS A 142 29.57 13.96 30.67
CA LYS A 142 30.10 15.06 31.49
C LYS A 142 29.71 16.44 30.95
N LYS A 143 29.40 16.54 29.65
CA LYS A 143 28.82 17.73 29.02
C LYS A 143 27.41 17.41 28.53
N ALA A 144 26.53 18.42 28.52
CA ALA A 144 25.16 18.23 28.02
C ALA A 144 25.19 17.71 26.58
N PRO A 145 24.52 16.58 26.27
CA PRO A 145 24.54 15.97 24.94
C PRO A 145 23.85 16.84 23.88
N VAL A 146 23.05 17.82 24.32
CA VAL A 146 22.44 18.86 23.49
C VAL A 146 22.70 20.21 24.14
N SER A 147 23.20 21.19 23.39
CA SER A 147 23.47 22.54 23.88
C SER A 147 22.86 23.61 22.97
N ILE A 148 22.29 24.65 23.56
CA ILE A 148 21.72 25.80 22.85
C ILE A 148 22.68 26.98 23.01
N THR A 149 23.36 27.34 21.94
CA THR A 149 24.39 28.40 21.92
C THR A 149 23.80 29.81 21.98
N LYS A 150 22.58 30.00 21.46
CA LYS A 150 21.90 31.31 21.44
C LYS A 150 21.24 31.61 22.79
N LYS A 151 21.79 32.59 23.54
CA LYS A 151 21.33 32.98 24.89
C LYS A 151 19.82 33.21 25.00
N LYS A 152 19.20 33.87 24.01
CA LYS A 152 17.76 34.18 24.01
C LYS A 152 16.83 32.97 24.03
N PHE A 153 17.34 31.78 23.66
CA PHE A 153 16.54 30.56 23.60
C PHE A 153 16.86 29.55 24.72
N LYS A 154 17.70 29.90 25.70
CA LYS A 154 18.12 28.98 26.78
C LYS A 154 16.96 28.43 27.62
N LYS A 155 15.85 29.16 27.73
CA LYS A 155 14.65 28.76 28.49
C LYS A 155 13.47 28.37 27.59
N SER A 156 13.67 28.32 26.27
CA SER A 156 12.61 28.02 25.32
C SER A 156 12.27 26.53 25.32
N ARG A 157 11.00 26.21 25.02
CA ARG A 157 10.58 24.83 24.76
C ARG A 157 10.90 24.48 23.31
N PHE A 158 11.64 23.39 23.11
CA PHE A 158 11.95 22.87 21.79
C PHE A 158 11.09 21.65 21.49
N ARG A 159 10.66 21.51 20.24
CA ARG A 159 9.92 20.35 19.75
C ARG A 159 10.62 19.85 18.49
N CYS A 160 11.17 18.63 18.55
CA CYS A 160 11.57 17.92 17.34
C CYS A 160 10.29 17.51 16.59
N ARG A 161 10.21 17.86 15.30
CA ARG A 161 9.14 17.42 14.41
C ARG A 161 9.78 16.72 13.23
N LEU A 162 9.30 15.53 12.92
CA LEU A 162 9.59 14.88 11.66
C LEU A 162 8.72 15.53 10.60
N HIS A 163 9.32 16.11 9.55
CA HIS A 163 8.60 16.53 8.36
C HIS A 163 8.75 15.43 7.32
N ARG A 164 7.65 15.08 6.66
CA ARG A 164 7.66 14.29 5.42
C ARG A 164 7.50 15.31 4.29
N GLU A 165 8.42 15.30 3.33
CA GLU A 165 8.28 16.03 2.06
C GLU A 165 7.38 15.25 1.11
#